data_AF-A0A939VW33-F1
#
_entry.id   AF-A0A939VW33-F1
#
_cell.length_a   1.000
_cell.length_b   1.000
_cell.length_c   1.000
_cell.angle_alpha   90.00
_cell.angle_beta   90.00
_cell.angle_gamma   90.00
#
_symmetry.space_group_name_H-M   'P 1'
#
loop_
_entity.id
_entity.type
_entity.pdbx_description
1 polymer ?
#
loop_
_entity_poly.entity_id
_entity_poly.type
_entity_poly.pdbx_seq_one_letter_code
_entity_poly.pdbx_strand_id
1 'polypeptide(L)' 'MKLKKMDWEGKIAMVGFGNLPGISDVYPIATVDQHPMRIGAEAYRLLMKKIAEPDTVIQEFLDTELVNLQNIPVIP' A
#
# COMPACT_ATOMS: atom_id res chain seq x y z
N MET A 1 14.46 6.24 18.47
CA MET A 1 15.71 5.61 17.99
C MET A 1 15.96 6.12 16.57
N LYS A 2 17.03 6.90 16.33
CA LYS A 2 17.36 7.34 14.96
C LYS A 2 18.08 6.20 14.25
N LEU A 3 17.47 5.64 13.21
CA LEU A 3 18.12 4.62 12.40
C LEU A 3 19.27 5.23 11.61
N LYS A 4 20.33 4.43 11.45
CA LYS A 4 21.55 4.80 10.74
C LYS A 4 21.17 5.15 9.30
N LYS A 5 21.71 6.26 8.78
CA LYS A 5 21.47 6.70 7.41
C LYS A 5 21.86 5.57 6.44
N MET A 6 20.95 5.21 5.54
CA MET A 6 21.17 4.11 4.59
C MET A 6 22.13 4.55 3.49
N ASP A 7 23.03 3.67 3.04
CA ASP A 7 24.06 4.03 2.05
C ASP A 7 23.49 4.47 0.69
N TRP A 8 22.26 4.07 0.37
CA TRP A 8 21.55 4.40 -0.87
C TRP A 8 20.73 5.69 -0.78
N GLU A 9 20.53 6.24 0.42
CA GLU A 9 19.67 7.41 0.63
C GLU A 9 20.19 8.62 -0.17
N GLY A 10 19.34 9.16 -1.05
CA GLY A 10 19.67 10.27 -1.94
C GLY A 10 20.53 9.91 -3.16
N LYS A 11 20.93 8.63 -3.31
CA LYS A 11 21.65 8.12 -4.49
C LYS A 11 20.74 7.36 -5.43
N ILE A 12 19.77 6.63 -4.88
CA ILE A 12 18.83 5.79 -5.61
C ILE A 12 17.43 6.11 -5.12
N ALA A 13 16.51 6.35 -6.05
CA ALA A 13 15.09 6.44 -5.73
C ALA A 13 14.55 5.04 -5.48
N MET A 14 13.99 4.81 -4.30
CA MET A 14 13.39 3.52 -3.96
C MET A 14 11.88 3.64 -3.85
N VAL A 15 11.19 2.70 -4.50
CA VAL A 15 9.73 2.58 -4.46
C VAL A 15 9.32 1.22 -3.92
N GLY A 16 8.22 1.19 -3.16
CA GLY A 16 7.68 -0.01 -2.53
C GLY A 16 6.22 -0.28 -2.90
N PHE A 17 5.67 -1.34 -2.30
CA PHE A 17 4.27 -1.74 -2.46
C PHE A 17 3.71 -2.26 -1.12
N GLY A 18 2.51 -1.81 -0.74
CA GLY A 18 1.78 -2.23 0.46
C GLY A 18 1.78 -1.27 1.65
N ASN A 19 2.51 -0.16 1.59
CA ASN A 19 2.52 0.89 2.61
C ASN A 19 2.55 0.40 4.07
N LEU A 20 3.45 -0.54 4.40
CA LEU A 20 3.47 -1.13 5.73
C LEU A 20 3.96 -0.13 6.80
N PRO A 21 3.19 0.06 7.89
CA PRO A 21 3.65 0.84 9.04
C PRO A 21 4.99 0.30 9.57
N GLY A 22 5.90 1.19 9.92
CA GLY A 22 7.25 0.82 10.35
C GLY A 22 8.26 0.51 9.23
N ILE A 23 7.82 0.43 7.97
CA ILE A 23 8.70 0.51 6.80
C ILE A 23 8.58 1.90 6.18
N SER A 24 7.36 2.28 5.79
CA SER A 24 7.08 3.57 5.14
C SER A 24 7.37 4.78 6.05
N ASP A 25 7.22 4.61 7.37
CA ASP A 25 7.46 5.68 8.35
C ASP A 25 8.94 5.85 8.71
N VAL A 26 9.75 4.85 8.34
CA VAL A 26 11.13 4.70 8.79
C VAL A 26 12.11 5.00 7.67
N TYR A 27 11.81 4.55 6.46
CA TYR A 27 12.68 4.69 5.31
C TYR A 27 12.12 5.71 4.32
N PRO A 28 12.97 6.51 3.66
CA PRO A 28 12.55 7.48 2.66
C PRO A 28 12.19 6.78 1.34
N ILE A 29 11.06 6.07 1.35
CA ILE A 29 10.54 5.26 0.25
C ILE A 29 9.16 5.80 -0.13
N ALA A 30 8.93 6.02 -1.43
CA ALA A 30 7.58 6.22 -1.95
C ALA A 30 6.94 4.84 -2.17
N THR A 31 5.63 4.69 -1.99
CA THR A 31 5.02 3.36 -2.04
C THR A 31 3.58 3.42 -2.51
N VAL A 32 3.07 2.28 -2.98
CA VAL A 32 1.64 2.09 -3.24
C VAL A 32 0.97 1.64 -1.94
N ASP A 33 -0.03 2.38 -1.47
CA ASP A 33 -0.94 1.94 -0.42
C ASP A 33 -2.04 1.08 -1.01
N GLN A 34 -2.15 -0.15 -0.50
CA GLN A 34 -3.19 -1.11 -0.87
C GLN A 34 -4.45 -0.99 -0.02
N HIS A 35 -4.40 -0.24 1.08
CA HIS A 35 -5.45 -0.14 2.08
C HIS A 35 -5.93 -1.52 2.58
N PRO A 36 -5.06 -2.33 3.23
CA PRO A 36 -5.39 -3.71 3.63
C PRO A 36 -6.64 -3.82 4.51
N MET A 37 -6.92 -2.80 5.33
CA MET A 37 -8.14 -2.74 6.14
C MET A 37 -9.41 -2.60 5.28
N ARG A 38 -9.34 -1.81 4.20
CA ARG A 38 -10.43 -1.67 3.23
C ARG A 38 -10.66 -2.98 2.47
N ILE A 39 -9.58 -3.64 2.05
CA ILE A 39 -9.65 -4.99 1.43
C ILE A 39 -10.36 -5.97 2.37
N GLY A 40 -9.97 -6.02 3.65
CA GLY A 40 -10.58 -6.93 4.63
C GLY A 40 -12.07 -6.63 4.89
N ALA A 41 -12.42 -5.36 5.06
CA ALA A 41 -13.81 -4.94 5.26
C ALA A 41 -14.70 -5.30 4.04
N GLU A 42 -14.17 -5.07 2.84
CA GLU A 42 -14.88 -5.38 1.60
C GLU A 42 -15.03 -6.89 1.40
N ALA A 43 -13.97 -7.67 1.65
CA ALA A 43 -14.04 -9.12 1.59
C ALA A 43 -15.10 -9.69 2.56
N TYR A 44 -15.19 -9.16 3.77
CA TYR A 44 -16.23 -9.55 4.72
C TYR A 44 -17.63 -9.21 4.20
N ARG A 45 -17.83 -7.99 3.68
CA ARG A 45 -19.12 -7.56 3.11
C ARG A 45 -19.55 -8.48 1.96
N LEU A 46 -18.62 -8.81 1.05
CA LEU A 46 -18.89 -9.67 -0.10
C LEU A 46 -19.14 -11.12 0.31
N LEU A 47 -18.47 -11.62 1.35
CA LEU A 47 -18.76 -12.93 1.93
C LEU A 47 -20.20 -13.00 2.47
N MET A 48 -20.63 -11.99 3.23
CA MET A 48 -22.00 -11.93 3.73
C MET A 48 -23.03 -11.92 2.59
N LYS A 49 -22.75 -11.20 1.50
CA LYS A 49 -23.58 -11.24 0.29
C LYS A 49 -23.63 -12.64 -0.33
N LYS A 50 -22.49 -13.32 -0.47
CA LYS A 50 -22.40 -14.67 -1.03
C LYS A 50 -23.12 -15.70 -0.16
N ILE A 51 -23.14 -15.54 1.16
CA ILE A 51 -23.93 -16.40 2.06
C ILE A 51 -25.43 -16.23 1.82
N ALA A 52 -25.89 -14.99 1.61
CA ALA A 52 -27.29 -14.71 1.29
C ALA A 52 -27.67 -15.12 -0.14
N GLU A 53 -26.72 -15.05 -1.07
CA GLU A 53 -26.88 -15.35 -2.50
C GLU A 53 -25.78 -16.33 -2.99
N PRO A 54 -25.94 -17.65 -2.75
CA PRO A 54 -24.86 -18.62 -2.97
C PRO A 54 -24.36 -18.74 -4.41
N ASP A 55 -25.18 -18.42 -5.40
CA ASP A 55 -24.82 -18.54 -6.82
C ASP A 55 -24.08 -17.31 -7.36
N THR A 56 -24.06 -16.19 -6.63
CA THR A 56 -23.45 -14.94 -7.09
C THR A 56 -21.93 -15.06 -7.24
N VAL A 57 -21.38 -14.98 -8.45
CA VAL A 57 -19.92 -14.88 -8.66
C VAL A 57 -19.49 -13.43 -8.45
N ILE A 58 -18.50 -13.21 -7.58
CA ILE A 58 -18.05 -11.87 -7.21
C ILE A 58 -16.56 -11.75 -7.52
N GLN A 59 -16.19 -10.73 -8.29
CA GLN A 59 -14.82 -10.30 -8.50
C GLN A 59 -14.82 -8.77 -8.47
N GLU A 60 -14.00 -8.20 -7.58
CA GLU A 60 -13.92 -6.76 -7.37
C GLU A 60 -12.47 -6.31 -7.41
N PHE A 61 -12.25 -5.10 -7.92
CA PHE A 61 -10.96 -4.42 -7.91
C PHE A 61 -11.07 -3.19 -7.02
N LEU A 62 -10.12 -3.03 -6.11
CA LEU A 62 -10.07 -1.87 -5.22
C LEU A 62 -8.95 -0.95 -5.66
N ASP A 63 -9.25 0.34 -5.68
CA ASP A 63 -8.26 1.37 -5.99
C ASP A 63 -7.15 1.39 -4.95
N THR A 64 -5.95 1.70 -5.43
CA THR A 64 -4.75 1.90 -4.62
C THR A 64 -4.27 3.34 -4.77
N GLU A 65 -3.44 3.79 -3.84
CA GLU A 65 -2.96 5.17 -3.82
C GLU A 65 -1.44 5.21 -3.80
N LEU A 66 -0.86 6.20 -4.49
CA LEU A 66 0.56 6.48 -4.34
C LEU A 66 0.77 7.42 -3.15
N VAL A 67 1.63 7.02 -2.23
CA VAL A 67 1.94 7.78 -1.03
C VAL A 67 3.44 8.01 -0.90
N ASN A 68 3.81 9.00 -0.09
CA ASN A 68 5.20 9.41 0.14
C ASN A 68 5.95 9.85 -1.12
N LEU A 69 5.24 10.47 -2.07
CA LEU A 69 5.79 10.92 -3.37
C LEU A 69 6.93 11.94 -3.23
N GLN A 70 7.03 12.66 -2.11
CA GLN A 70 8.15 13.53 -1.80
C GLN A 70 9.51 12.81 -1.77
N ASN A 71 9.52 11.47 -1.65
CA ASN A 71 10.74 10.65 -1.70
C ASN A 71 11.17 10.29 -3.14
N ILE A 72 10.38 10.66 -4.16
CA ILE A 72 10.73 10.46 -5.57
C ILE A 72 11.44 11.72 -6.09
N PRO A 73 12.70 11.62 -6.57
CA PRO A 73 13.40 12.77 -7.12
C PRO A 73 12.80 13.18 -8.47
N VAL A 74 12.64 14.48 -8.67
CA VAL A 74 12.27 15.06 -9.97
C VAL A 74 13.55 15.25 -10.78
N ILE A 75 13.63 14.58 -11.94
CA ILE A 75 14.75 14.75 -12.87
C ILE A 75 14.35 15.84 -13.88
N PRO A 76 15.12 16.94 -13.99
CA PRO A 76 14.89 17.99 -14.97
C PRO A 76 15.25 17.57 -16.40
#